data_AF-A0A7J3A0Q0-F1
#
_entry.id   AF-A0A7J3A0Q0-F1
#
_cell.length_a   1.000
_cell.length_b   1.000
_cell.length_c   1.000
_cell.angle_alpha   90.00
_cell.angle_beta   90.00
_cell.angle_gamma   90.00
#
_symmetry.space_group_name_H-M   'P 1'
#
loop_
_entity.id
_entity.type
_entity.pdbx_description
1 polymer ?
#
loop_
_entity_poly.entity_id
_entity_poly.type
_entity_poly.pdbx_seq_one_letter_code
_entity_poly.pdbx_strand_id
1 'polypeptide(L)' 'MVAELIEDSVIVWNIEDGRRLYREGFYGKPLGIPKPKTPDFNAPLILDIIEAVY' A
#
# COMPACT_ATOMS: atom_id res chain seq x y z
N MET A 1 -5.92 5.12 -9.84
CA MET A 1 -5.18 5.07 -8.57
C MET A 1 -5.06 6.47 -8.03
N VAL A 2 -5.57 6.66 -6.82
CA VAL A 2 -5.49 7.90 -6.03
C VAL A 2 -4.96 7.51 -4.65
N ALA A 3 -4.08 8.32 -4.10
CA ALA A 3 -3.50 8.12 -2.78
C ALA A 3 -3.47 9.45 -2.03
N GLU A 4 -3.41 9.40 -0.71
CA GLU A 4 -3.37 10.57 0.17
C GLU A 4 -2.04 10.62 0.93
N LEU A 5 -1.38 11.77 0.90
CA LEU A 5 -0.20 12.02 1.71
C LEU A 5 -0.63 12.43 3.12
N ILE A 6 -0.25 11.64 4.12
CA ILE A 6 -0.48 11.93 5.53
C ILE A 6 0.88 11.88 6.24
N GLU A 7 1.34 13.04 6.69
CA GLU A 7 2.66 13.22 7.30
C GLU A 7 3.80 12.72 6.38
N ASP A 8 4.40 11.57 6.72
CA ASP A 8 5.51 10.93 6.02
C ASP A 8 5.10 9.68 5.23
N SER A 9 3.79 9.44 5.10
CA SER A 9 3.25 8.21 4.55
C SER A 9 2.22 8.49 3.45
N VAL A 10 2.24 7.71 2.38
CA VAL A 10 1.25 7.80 1.30
C VAL A 10 0.28 6.63 1.40
N ILE A 11 -1.00 6.92 1.62
CA ILE A 11 -2.04 5.90 1.84
C ILE A 11 -2.87 5.71 0.58
N VAL A 12 -2.91 4.46 0.10
CA VAL A 12 -3.82 4.01 -0.95
C VAL A 12 -5.06 3.41 -0.29
N TRP A 13 -6.13 4.21 -0.22
CA TRP A 13 -7.38 3.82 0.46
C TRP A 13 -8.17 2.75 -0.29
N ASN A 14 -8.14 2.78 -1.62
CA ASN A 14 -8.80 1.75 -2.41
C ASN A 14 -8.02 0.43 -2.31
N ILE A 15 -8.67 -0.58 -1.73
CA ILE A 15 -8.04 -1.87 -1.45
C ILE A 15 -7.56 -2.54 -2.74
N GLU A 16 -8.32 -2.48 -3.84
CA GLU A 16 -7.92 -3.17 -5.06
C GLU A 16 -6.71 -2.50 -5.74
N ASP A 17 -6.63 -1.17 -5.72
CA ASP A 17 -5.43 -0.45 -6.16
C ASP A 17 -4.21 -0.80 -5.28
N GLY A 18 -4.40 -0.86 -3.95
CA GLY A 18 -3.34 -1.29 -3.03
C GLY A 18 -2.87 -2.72 -3.28
N ARG A 19 -3.79 -3.65 -3.51
CA ARG A 19 -3.45 -5.03 -3.89
C ARG A 19 -2.72 -5.10 -5.21
N ARG A 20 -3.09 -4.28 -6.20
CA ARG A 20 -2.39 -4.21 -7.49
C ARG A 20 -0.92 -3.83 -7.30
N LEU A 21 -0.64 -2.76 -6.57
CA LEU A 21 0.74 -2.34 -6.25
C LEU A 21 1.52 -3.45 -5.53
N TYR A 22 0.91 -4.06 -4.52
CA TYR A 22 1.56 -5.13 -3.78
C TYR A 22 1.86 -6.36 -4.66
N ARG A 23 0.97 -6.70 -5.60
CA ARG A 23 1.18 -7.80 -6.56
C ARG A 23 2.28 -7.49 -7.59
N GLU A 24 2.42 -6.23 -7.99
CA GLU A 24 3.36 -5.82 -9.05
C GLU A 24 4.82 -5.75 -8.59
N GLY A 25 5.07 -5.61 -7.28
CA GLY A 25 6.44 -5.53 -6.77
C GLY A 25 6.61 -5.52 -5.26
N PHE A 26 5.58 -5.94 -4.50
CA PHE A 26 5.56 -5.85 -3.04
C PHE A 26 5.72 -4.42 -2.50
N TYR A 27 5.25 -3.41 -3.24
CA TYR A 27 5.25 -2.02 -2.79
C TYR A 27 4.37 -1.85 -1.56
N GLY A 28 4.92 -1.19 -0.54
CA GLY A 28 4.22 -0.81 0.66
C GLY A 28 3.85 -1.96 1.58
N LYS A 29 3.07 -1.61 2.59
CA LYS A 29 2.59 -2.52 3.64
C LYS A 29 1.11 -2.29 3.91
N PRO A 30 0.27 -3.34 3.96
CA PRO A 30 -1.11 -3.18 4.36
C PRO A 30 -1.22 -2.75 5.81
N LEU A 31 -2.09 -1.77 6.10
CA LEU A 31 -2.26 -1.20 7.43
C LEU A 31 -2.67 -2.29 8.43
N GLY A 32 -1.91 -2.44 9.52
CA GLY A 32 -2.19 -3.37 10.61
C GLY A 32 -1.93 -4.85 10.30
N ILE A 33 -1.43 -5.21 9.11
CA ILE A 33 -1.13 -6.60 8.74
C ILE A 33 0.38 -6.78 8.62
N PRO A 34 1.06 -7.22 9.69
CA PRO A 34 2.49 -7.52 9.62
C PRO A 34 2.71 -8.76 8.75
N LYS A 35 3.52 -8.62 7.69
CA LYS A 35 3.90 -9.69 6.73
C LYS A 35 2.68 -10.42 6.12
N PRO A 36 2.05 -9.82 5.09
CA PRO A 36 0.97 -10.48 4.35
C PRO A 36 1.43 -11.83 3.80
N LYS A 37 0.68 -12.90 4.06
CA LYS A 37 0.94 -14.23 3.47
C LYS A 37 0.54 -14.28 2.00
N THR A 38 -0.44 -13.47 1.61
CA THR A 38 -0.95 -13.35 0.26
C THR A 38 -1.21 -11.88 -0.10
N PRO A 39 -1.28 -11.54 -1.40
CA PRO A 39 -1.65 -10.20 -1.85
C PRO A 39 -3.13 -9.85 -1.65
N ASP A 40 -3.96 -10.75 -1.12
CA ASP A 40 -5.42 -10.56 -1.00
C ASP A 40 -5.83 -10.05 0.39
N PHE A 41 -5.14 -9.01 0.88
CA PHE A 41 -5.43 -8.37 2.16
C PHE A 41 -6.65 -7.45 2.10
N ASN A 42 -7.34 -7.20 3.21
CA ASN A 42 -8.52 -6.33 3.28
C ASN A 42 -8.24 -5.07 4.11
N ALA A 43 -7.22 -4.32 3.71
CA ALA A 43 -6.77 -3.10 4.38
C ALA A 43 -6.20 -2.11 3.36
N PRO A 44 -6.22 -0.79 3.65
CA PRO A 44 -5.47 0.20 2.88
C PRO A 44 -3.98 -0.15 2.81
N LEU A 45 -3.32 0.24 1.73
CA LEU A 45 -1.88 0.08 1.57
C LEU A 45 -1.17 1.38 1.98
N ILE A 46 -0.09 1.26 2.72
CA ILE A 46 0.78 2.38 3.11
C ILE A 46 2.09 2.25 2.35
N LEU A 47 2.47 3.29 1.64
CA LEU A 47 3.77 3.45 1.01
C LEU A 47 4.62 4.41 1.85
N ASP A 48 5.92 4.14 1.92
CA ASP A 48 6.87 5.18 2.32
C ASP A 48 7.09 6.20 1.18
N ILE A 49 7.71 7.34 1.49
CA ILE A 49 7.93 8.42 0.49
C ILE A 49 8.81 7.94 -0.67
N ILE A 50 9.76 7.05 -0.44
CA ILE A 50 10.67 6.56 -1.49
C ILE A 50 9.89 5.67 -2.45
N GLU A 51 9.11 4.72 -1.92
CA GLU A 51 8.22 3.86 -2.70
C GLU A 51 7.17 4.65 -3.49
N ALA A 52 6.65 5.75 -2.92
CA ALA A 52 5.63 6.56 -3.57
C ALA A 52 6.16 7.42 -4.73
N VAL A 53 7.46 7.73 -4.75
CA VAL A 53 8.11 8.56 -5.78
C VAL A 53 8.81 7.72 -6.86
N TYR A 54 9.15 6.47 -6.55
CA TYR A 54 9.79 5.51 -7.46
C TYR A 54 8.85 5.08 -8.61
#